data_AF-A0ABD3XBU3-F1
#
_entry.id   AF-A0ABD3XBU3-F1
#
_cell.length_a   1.000
_cell.length_b   1.000
_cell.length_c   1.000
_cell.angle_alpha   90.00
_cell.angle_beta   90.00
_cell.angle_gamma   90.00
#
_symmetry.space_group_name_H-M   'P 1'
#
loop_
_entity.id
_entity.type
_entity.pdbx_description
1 polymer ?
#
loop_
_entity_poly.entity_id
_entity_poly.type
_entity_poly.pdbx_seq_one_letter_code
_entity_poly.pdbx_strand_id
1 'polypeptide(L)'
;DSGTGQCEEQEHHTLNIDDSGTGQCEEQKHHTLNTDDSGTGQCEEQKHHTLNIDCSGTGQCEEQKHYTLNIDDSGTGQCEEQEHHALNIDDSKTGQCEDQKHHSLNIDDSGTGQCEEQKHHTLNIDDSGTGQCEEQKHHTLNIDDSGDGTI
;
A
#
# COMPACT_ATOMS: atom_id res chain seq x y z
N ASP A 1 -10.02 -12.28 20.56
CA ASP A 1 -11.28 -11.56 20.82
C ASP A 1 -11.43 -10.68 19.60
N SER A 2 -12.19 -11.11 18.60
CA SER A 2 -12.33 -10.37 17.33
C SER A 2 -13.32 -9.24 17.55
N GLY A 3 -12.84 -8.19 18.21
CA GLY A 3 -13.56 -6.95 18.43
C GLY A 3 -13.58 -6.11 17.15
N THR A 4 -14.57 -5.24 17.02
CA THR A 4 -14.52 -4.15 16.04
C THR A 4 -13.74 -2.99 16.66
N GLY A 5 -12.60 -2.63 16.09
CA GLY A 5 -11.77 -1.51 16.52
C GLY A 5 -12.11 -0.24 15.73
N GLN A 6 -12.19 0.91 16.41
CA GLN A 6 -12.22 2.23 15.76
C GLN A 6 -11.14 3.10 16.40
N CYS A 7 -10.25 3.65 15.57
CA CYS A 7 -9.26 4.65 15.98
C CYS A 7 -9.51 5.98 15.25
N GLU A 8 -9.43 7.06 16.04
CA GLU A 8 -9.41 8.44 15.56
C GLU A 8 -8.36 9.19 16.40
N GLU A 9 -7.14 9.35 15.90
CA GLU A 9 -6.15 10.28 16.44
C GLU A 9 -5.96 11.51 15.53
N GLN A 10 -5.37 12.58 16.08
CA GLN A 10 -5.26 13.86 15.38
C GLN A 10 -3.81 14.28 15.13
N GLU A 11 -2.94 14.20 16.15
CA GLU A 11 -1.53 14.61 16.02
C GLU A 11 -0.63 13.82 16.97
N HIS A 12 0.12 12.84 16.45
CA HIS A 12 1.15 12.13 17.21
C HIS A 12 2.47 12.05 16.44
N HIS A 13 3.59 11.98 17.16
CA HIS A 13 4.89 11.81 16.51
C HIS A 13 5.04 10.39 15.94
N THR A 14 4.61 9.38 16.71
CA THR A 14 4.61 7.99 16.28
C THR A 14 3.35 7.33 16.83
N LEU A 15 2.64 6.63 15.97
CA LEU A 15 1.45 5.86 16.30
C LEU A 15 1.63 4.43 15.78
N ASN A 16 1.23 3.44 16.57
CA ASN A 16 1.24 2.03 16.22
C ASN A 16 -0.17 1.48 16.45
N ILE A 17 -0.71 0.80 15.46
CA ILE A 17 -2.07 0.25 15.44
C ILE A 17 -1.96 -1.24 15.12
N ASP A 18 -2.66 -2.06 15.89
CA ASP A 18 -2.71 -3.52 15.75
C ASP A 18 -4.19 -3.91 15.83
N ASP A 19 -4.74 -4.42 14.73
CA ASP A 19 -6.08 -4.98 14.67
C ASP A 19 -6.04 -6.45 14.22
N SER A 20 -6.83 -7.28 14.90
CA SER A 20 -6.98 -8.71 14.61
C SER A 20 -8.43 -9.12 14.34
N GLY A 21 -9.32 -8.13 14.19
CA GLY A 21 -10.77 -8.27 14.03
C GLY A 21 -11.29 -7.55 12.80
N THR A 22 -12.28 -6.68 12.98
CA THR A 22 -12.75 -5.79 11.91
C THR A 22 -12.49 -4.36 12.30
N GLY A 23 -11.58 -3.68 11.61
CA GLY A 23 -11.04 -2.39 12.01
C GLY A 23 -11.42 -1.27 11.06
N GLN A 24 -11.62 -0.08 11.62
CA GLN A 24 -11.57 1.16 10.85
C GLN A 24 -10.66 2.15 11.55
N CYS A 25 -9.68 2.68 10.84
CA CYS A 25 -8.85 3.75 11.34
C CYS A 25 -8.90 4.96 10.42
N GLU A 26 -9.15 6.14 11.01
CA GLU A 26 -9.09 7.41 10.31
C GLU A 26 -8.07 8.32 11.01
N GLU A 27 -6.98 8.65 10.33
CA GLU A 27 -5.86 9.42 10.91
C GLU A 27 -5.49 10.65 10.07
N GLN A 28 -5.30 11.79 10.75
CA GLN A 28 -5.13 13.07 10.05
C GLN A 28 -3.68 13.51 9.87
N LYS A 29 -2.82 13.40 10.90
CA LYS A 29 -1.43 13.91 10.84
C LYS A 29 -0.46 13.22 11.79
N HIS A 30 0.46 12.44 11.24
CA HIS A 30 1.51 11.79 12.02
C HIS A 30 2.88 11.95 11.35
N HIS A 31 3.97 11.90 12.12
CA HIS A 31 5.29 11.80 11.50
C HIS A 31 5.54 10.36 11.03
N THR A 32 5.21 9.38 11.88
CA THR A 32 5.32 7.96 11.56
C THR A 32 4.09 7.20 12.04
N LEU A 33 3.52 6.36 11.19
CA LEU A 33 2.45 5.44 11.54
C LEU A 33 2.85 4.02 11.13
N ASN A 34 2.58 3.05 12.00
CA ASN A 34 2.70 1.63 11.70
C ASN A 34 1.36 0.96 11.99
N THR A 35 0.82 0.27 10.98
CA THR A 35 -0.45 -0.43 11.08
C THR A 35 -0.22 -1.91 10.77
N ASP A 36 -0.67 -2.78 11.65
CA ASP A 36 -0.70 -4.24 11.48
C ASP A 36 -2.16 -4.69 11.54
N ASP A 37 -2.66 -5.24 10.44
CA ASP A 37 -4.03 -5.78 10.36
C ASP A 37 -4.02 -7.25 9.93
N SER A 38 -4.40 -8.12 10.87
CA SER A 38 -4.55 -9.56 10.63
C SER A 38 -6.00 -9.98 10.35
N GLY A 39 -6.92 -9.03 10.18
CA GLY A 39 -8.36 -9.22 10.13
C GLY A 39 -9.01 -8.69 8.86
N THR A 40 -10.07 -7.90 9.00
CA THR A 40 -10.66 -7.14 7.90
C THR A 40 -10.69 -5.67 8.26
N GLY A 41 -9.74 -4.90 7.76
CA GLY A 41 -9.57 -3.50 8.14
C GLY A 41 -9.69 -2.53 6.99
N GLN A 42 -10.08 -1.31 7.34
CA GLN A 42 -9.96 -0.15 6.47
C GLN A 42 -9.09 0.90 7.17
N CYS A 43 -8.08 1.41 6.49
CA CYS A 43 -7.25 2.51 6.97
C CYS A 43 -7.37 3.69 6.01
N GLU A 44 -7.85 4.83 6.50
CA GLU A 44 -7.89 6.08 5.74
C GLU A 44 -6.93 7.10 6.37
N GLU A 45 -5.94 7.54 5.61
CA GLU A 45 -4.94 8.47 6.10
C GLU A 45 -4.73 9.70 5.22
N GLN A 46 -4.70 10.87 5.85
CA GLN A 46 -4.61 12.12 5.09
C GLN A 46 -3.18 12.60 4.89
N LYS A 47 -2.35 12.58 5.94
CA LYS A 47 -0.99 13.15 5.90
C LYS A 47 -0.04 12.48 6.88
N HIS A 48 1.01 11.86 6.36
CA HIS A 48 2.13 11.44 7.20
C HIS A 48 3.48 11.60 6.49
N HIS A 49 4.57 11.50 7.24
CA HIS A 49 5.90 11.47 6.63
C HIS A 49 6.27 10.04 6.24
N THR A 50 6.05 9.09 7.14
CA THR A 50 6.29 7.66 6.89
C THR A 50 5.12 6.84 7.37
N LEU A 51 4.69 5.89 6.56
CA LEU A 51 3.74 4.87 6.96
C LEU A 51 4.26 3.50 6.57
N ASN A 52 4.01 2.54 7.45
CA ASN A 52 4.23 1.13 7.20
C ASN A 52 2.92 0.39 7.49
N ILE A 53 2.44 -0.37 6.51
CA ILE A 53 1.24 -1.19 6.62
C ILE A 53 1.65 -2.64 6.44
N ASP A 54 1.29 -3.48 7.41
CA ASP A 54 1.33 -4.94 7.30
C ASP A 54 -0.11 -5.43 7.30
N CYS A 55 -0.52 -6.12 6.25
CA CYS A 55 -1.84 -6.69 6.10
C CYS A 55 -1.72 -8.19 5.84
N SER A 56 -2.20 -9.01 6.78
CA SER A 56 -2.25 -10.47 6.61
C SER A 56 -3.66 -11.02 6.39
N GLY A 57 -4.67 -10.13 6.44
CA GLY A 57 -6.09 -10.42 6.28
C GLY A 57 -6.69 -9.89 4.98
N THR A 58 -7.88 -9.26 5.04
CA THR A 58 -8.47 -8.53 3.91
C THR A 58 -8.48 -7.05 4.23
N GLY A 59 -7.59 -6.28 3.61
CA GLY A 59 -7.39 -4.87 3.94
C GLY A 59 -7.82 -3.93 2.81
N GLN A 60 -8.29 -2.75 3.17
CA GLN A 60 -8.32 -1.61 2.25
C GLN A 60 -7.55 -0.45 2.88
N CYS A 61 -6.66 0.16 2.12
CA CYS A 61 -5.97 1.38 2.53
C CYS A 61 -6.19 2.48 1.51
N GLU A 62 -6.63 3.64 1.98
CA GLU A 62 -6.74 4.85 1.16
C GLU A 62 -5.86 5.96 1.75
N GLU A 63 -4.95 6.49 0.94
CA GLU A 63 -4.02 7.51 1.39
C GLU A 63 -3.90 8.70 0.44
N GLN A 64 -3.90 9.89 1.03
CA GLN A 64 -3.89 11.11 0.23
C GLN A 64 -2.49 11.69 0.00
N LYS A 65 -1.65 11.74 1.04
CA LYS A 65 -0.35 12.43 0.96
C LYS A 65 0.67 11.86 1.93
N HIS A 66 1.78 11.38 1.38
CA HIS A 66 2.91 11.00 2.21
C HIS A 66 4.27 11.18 1.55
N TYR A 67 5.33 11.02 2.34
CA TYR A 67 6.69 11.03 1.80
C TYR A 67 7.16 9.61 1.51
N THR A 68 6.91 8.67 2.42
CA THR A 68 7.25 7.27 2.20
C THR A 68 6.14 6.37 2.71
N LEU A 69 5.71 5.44 1.88
CA LEU A 69 4.85 4.33 2.27
C LEU A 69 5.54 3.00 1.97
N ASN A 70 5.39 2.06 2.89
CA ASN A 70 5.72 0.66 2.70
C ASN A 70 4.49 -0.17 3.01
N ILE A 71 4.09 -1.02 2.08
CA ILE A 71 2.98 -1.97 2.24
C ILE A 71 3.56 -3.37 2.10
N ASP A 72 3.29 -4.20 3.10
CA ASP A 72 3.48 -5.65 3.07
C ASP A 72 2.09 -6.28 3.14
N ASP A 73 1.62 -6.86 2.03
CA ASP A 73 0.35 -7.57 1.95
C ASP A 73 0.60 -9.06 1.76
N SER A 74 0.30 -9.81 2.82
CA SER A 74 0.29 -11.27 2.81
C SER A 74 -1.12 -11.85 2.73
N GLY A 75 -2.12 -11.02 2.42
CA GLY A 75 -3.54 -11.32 2.46
C GLY A 75 -4.28 -11.04 1.14
N THR A 76 -5.38 -10.32 1.20
CA THR A 76 -6.07 -9.77 0.03
C THR A 76 -6.31 -8.30 0.26
N GLY A 77 -5.49 -7.44 -0.32
CA GLY A 77 -5.51 -6.01 -0.09
C GLY A 77 -5.96 -5.21 -1.29
N GLN A 78 -6.48 -4.02 -1.00
CA GLN A 78 -6.56 -2.94 -1.96
C GLN A 78 -5.89 -1.72 -1.37
N CYS A 79 -5.03 -1.07 -2.15
CA CYS A 79 -4.42 0.19 -1.79
C CYS A 79 -4.73 1.24 -2.87
N GLU A 80 -5.25 2.39 -2.45
CA GLU A 80 -5.45 3.56 -3.30
C GLU A 80 -4.63 4.74 -2.78
N GLU A 81 -3.76 5.26 -3.63
CA GLU A 81 -2.85 6.35 -3.30
C GLU A 81 -2.92 7.51 -4.28
N GLN A 82 -2.82 8.73 -3.73
CA GLN A 82 -2.93 9.94 -4.56
C GLN A 82 -1.60 10.64 -4.83
N GLU A 83 -0.77 10.86 -3.80
CA GLU A 83 0.47 11.63 -3.94
C GLU A 83 1.54 11.19 -2.94
N HIS A 84 2.65 10.69 -3.45
CA HIS A 84 3.80 10.36 -2.62
C HIS A 84 5.16 10.62 -3.25
N HIS A 85 6.22 10.55 -2.43
CA HIS A 85 7.58 10.58 -2.94
C HIS A 85 8.12 9.17 -3.24
N ALA A 86 7.96 8.25 -2.30
CA ALA A 86 8.37 6.86 -2.48
C ALA A 86 7.30 5.91 -1.95
N LEU A 87 7.00 4.88 -2.74
CA LEU A 87 6.15 3.76 -2.36
C LEU A 87 6.90 2.45 -2.62
N ASN A 88 6.81 1.54 -1.65
CA ASN A 88 7.24 0.16 -1.80
C ASN A 88 6.07 -0.75 -1.46
N ILE A 89 5.74 -1.66 -2.37
CA ILE A 89 4.71 -2.67 -2.18
C ILE A 89 5.36 -4.04 -2.29
N ASP A 90 5.13 -4.88 -1.29
CA ASP A 90 5.41 -6.32 -1.31
C ASP A 90 4.06 -7.03 -1.19
N ASP A 91 3.65 -7.75 -2.24
CA ASP A 91 2.42 -8.54 -2.25
C ASP A 91 2.76 -10.01 -2.51
N SER A 92 2.30 -10.87 -1.60
CA SER A 92 2.54 -12.32 -1.69
C SER A 92 1.30 -13.14 -2.04
N LYS A 93 0.14 -12.51 -2.27
CA LYS A 93 -1.11 -13.22 -2.56
C LYS A 93 -1.99 -12.54 -3.61
N THR A 94 -2.81 -11.56 -3.25
CA THR A 94 -3.80 -10.97 -4.17
C THR A 94 -4.07 -9.55 -3.76
N GLY A 95 -3.33 -8.62 -4.35
CA GLY A 95 -3.43 -7.20 -4.12
C GLY A 95 -3.96 -6.46 -5.32
N GLN A 96 -4.56 -5.31 -5.06
CA GLN A 96 -4.76 -4.28 -6.07
C GLN A 96 -4.13 -2.98 -5.56
N CYS A 97 -3.32 -2.33 -6.38
CA CYS A 97 -2.78 -1.01 -6.10
C CYS A 97 -3.19 -0.05 -7.21
N GLU A 98 -3.83 1.06 -6.84
CA GLU A 98 -3.99 2.21 -7.73
C GLU A 98 -3.17 3.36 -7.18
N ASP A 99 -2.21 3.87 -7.96
CA ASP A 99 -1.48 5.08 -7.60
C ASP A 99 -1.47 6.14 -8.70
N GLN A 100 -1.76 7.37 -8.29
CA GLN A 100 -1.91 8.49 -9.19
C GLN A 100 -0.62 9.25 -9.45
N LYS A 101 0.23 9.48 -8.43
CA LYS A 101 1.43 10.31 -8.60
C LYS A 101 2.52 9.99 -7.59
N HIS A 102 3.68 9.68 -8.16
CA HIS A 102 4.89 9.49 -7.36
C HIS A 102 6.18 9.91 -8.01
N HIS A 103 7.23 9.95 -7.20
CA HIS A 103 8.59 10.05 -7.72
C HIS A 103 9.17 8.65 -7.96
N SER A 104 9.08 7.74 -6.99
CA SER A 104 9.63 6.39 -7.11
C SER A 104 8.66 5.35 -6.58
N LEU A 105 8.47 4.26 -7.32
CA LEU A 105 7.70 3.09 -6.90
C LEU A 105 8.51 1.83 -7.14
N ASN A 106 8.50 0.95 -6.14
CA ASN A 106 9.02 -0.40 -6.22
C ASN A 106 7.90 -1.38 -5.86
N ILE A 107 7.59 -2.30 -6.75
CA ILE A 107 6.60 -3.35 -6.54
C ILE A 107 7.33 -4.69 -6.61
N ASP A 108 7.15 -5.52 -5.59
CA ASP A 108 7.51 -6.94 -5.57
C ASP A 108 6.20 -7.73 -5.44
N ASP A 109 5.80 -8.46 -6.48
CA ASP A 109 4.61 -9.30 -6.49
C ASP A 109 5.00 -10.76 -6.74
N SER A 110 4.60 -11.63 -5.81
CA SER A 110 4.76 -13.09 -5.96
C SER A 110 3.42 -13.84 -6.03
N GLY A 111 2.32 -13.10 -6.06
CA GLY A 111 0.95 -13.59 -6.04
C GLY A 111 0.19 -13.29 -7.34
N THR A 112 -0.98 -12.66 -7.21
CA THR A 112 -1.88 -12.29 -8.29
C THR A 112 -2.30 -10.84 -8.06
N GLY A 113 -1.47 -9.90 -8.50
CA GLY A 113 -1.72 -8.48 -8.33
C GLY A 113 -2.36 -7.80 -9.53
N GLN A 114 -3.00 -6.65 -9.29
CA GLN A 114 -3.20 -5.64 -10.32
C GLN A 114 -2.63 -4.31 -9.86
N CYS A 115 -1.84 -3.66 -10.69
CA CYS A 115 -1.33 -2.32 -10.41
C CYS A 115 -1.73 -1.36 -11.52
N GLU A 116 -2.34 -0.22 -11.17
CA GLU A 116 -2.65 0.86 -12.10
C GLU A 116 -1.91 2.14 -11.69
N GLU A 117 -1.04 2.64 -12.58
CA GLU A 117 -0.20 3.80 -12.30
C GLU A 117 -0.32 4.92 -13.34
N GLN A 118 -0.60 6.13 -12.87
CA GLN A 118 -0.80 7.25 -13.79
C GLN A 118 0.48 8.05 -14.09
N LYS A 119 1.31 8.36 -13.09
CA LYS A 119 2.47 9.25 -13.28
C LYS A 119 3.60 8.99 -12.30
N HIS A 120 4.77 8.73 -12.87
CA HIS A 120 5.97 8.53 -12.08
C HIS A 120 7.26 8.98 -12.73
N HIS A 121 8.29 9.13 -11.90
CA HIS A 121 9.65 9.35 -12.40
C HIS A 121 10.37 8.01 -12.59
N THR A 122 10.33 7.15 -11.58
CA THR A 122 10.96 5.83 -11.61
C THR A 122 9.97 4.77 -11.14
N LEU A 123 9.80 3.73 -11.94
CA LEU A 123 9.08 2.50 -11.57
C LEU A 123 10.02 1.30 -11.69
N ASN A 124 10.05 0.49 -10.64
CA ASN A 124 10.68 -0.82 -10.64
C ASN A 124 9.63 -1.87 -10.28
N ILE A 125 9.48 -2.90 -11.11
CA ILE A 125 8.58 -4.03 -10.86
C ILE A 125 9.42 -5.31 -10.88
N ASP A 126 9.29 -6.12 -9.84
CA ASP A 126 9.70 -7.52 -9.79
C ASP A 126 8.43 -8.37 -9.63
N ASP A 127 8.01 -9.04 -10.70
CA ASP A 127 6.83 -9.91 -10.70
C ASP A 127 7.26 -11.37 -10.93
N SER A 128 6.92 -12.23 -9.98
CA SER A 128 7.08 -13.69 -10.08
C SER A 128 5.75 -14.44 -10.04
N GLY A 129 4.65 -13.70 -9.98
CA GLY A 129 3.28 -14.16 -9.88
C GLY A 129 2.53 -14.20 -11.23
N THR A 130 1.27 -13.80 -11.20
CA THR A 130 0.38 -13.74 -12.39
C THR A 130 -0.25 -12.36 -12.57
N GLY A 131 0.45 -11.32 -12.11
CA GLY A 131 -0.09 -9.98 -11.98
C GLY A 131 -0.30 -9.25 -13.32
N GLN A 132 -1.01 -8.13 -13.25
CA GLN A 132 -1.11 -7.18 -14.35
C GLN A 132 -0.70 -5.79 -13.90
N CYS A 133 0.17 -5.10 -14.64
CA CYS A 133 0.50 -3.71 -14.37
C CYS A 133 0.14 -2.84 -15.58
N GLU A 134 -0.66 -1.80 -15.36
CA GLU A 134 -0.96 -0.76 -16.36
C GLU A 134 -0.33 0.57 -15.95
N GLU A 135 0.58 1.08 -16.79
CA GLU A 135 1.25 2.36 -16.57
C GLU A 135 0.91 3.38 -17.67
N GLN A 136 0.89 4.68 -17.33
CA GLN A 136 0.66 5.73 -18.32
C GLN A 136 1.88 6.60 -18.63
N LYS A 137 2.66 7.02 -17.62
CA LYS A 137 3.73 8.01 -17.81
C LYS A 137 4.89 7.79 -16.85
N HIS A 138 6.05 7.57 -17.43
CA HIS A 138 7.28 7.31 -16.70
C HIS A 138 8.49 8.08 -17.28
N HIS A 139 9.53 8.27 -16.46
CA HIS A 139 10.85 8.68 -16.96
C HIS A 139 11.82 7.50 -17.06
N THR A 140 11.80 6.63 -16.06
CA THR A 140 12.59 5.40 -15.99
C THR A 140 11.66 4.25 -15.62
N LEU A 141 11.81 3.13 -16.32
CA LEU A 141 11.06 1.89 -16.10
C LEU A 141 12.04 0.73 -16.08
N ASN A 142 12.01 -0.08 -15.01
CA ASN A 142 12.71 -1.35 -14.93
C ASN A 142 11.71 -2.44 -14.53
N ILE A 143 11.63 -3.50 -15.33
CA ILE A 143 10.71 -4.61 -15.11
C ILE A 143 11.53 -5.90 -15.15
N ASP A 144 11.45 -6.70 -14.09
CA ASP A 144 11.82 -8.11 -14.07
C ASP A 144 10.54 -8.92 -13.88
N ASP A 145 10.10 -9.61 -14.93
CA ASP A 145 8.91 -10.46 -14.90
C ASP A 145 9.34 -11.89 -15.21
N SER A 146 9.26 -12.73 -14.18
CA SER A 146 9.51 -14.15 -14.23
C SER A 146 8.23 -14.98 -14.06
N GLY A 147 7.09 -14.31 -13.88
CA GLY A 147 5.77 -14.87 -13.72
C GLY A 147 5.08 -15.24 -15.03
N ASP A 148 3.79 -15.62 -14.93
CA ASP A 148 2.90 -15.79 -16.09
C ASP A 148 2.04 -14.51 -16.33
N GLY A 149 2.40 -13.40 -15.68
CA GLY A 149 1.71 -12.10 -15.69
C GLY A 149 1.85 -11.31 -17.00
N THR A 150 1.27 -10.10 -17.01
CA THR A 150 1.38 -9.17 -18.14
C THR A 150 1.65 -7.75 -17.66
N ILE A 151 2.72 -7.13 -18.18
CA ILE A 151 3.08 -5.73 -17.93
C ILE A 151 3.05 -4.94 -19.25
#